data_AF-A0A2Z2NVW3-F1
#
_entry.id   AF-A0A2Z2NVW3-F1
#
_cell.length_a   1.000
_cell.length_b   1.000
_cell.length_c   1.000
_cell.angle_alpha   90.00
_cell.angle_beta   90.00
_cell.angle_gamma   90.00
#
_symmetry.space_group_name_H-M   'P 1'
#
loop_
_entity.id
_entity.type
_entity.pdbx_description
1 polymer ?
#
loop_
_entity_poly.entity_id
_entity_poly.type
_entity_poly.pdbx_seq_one_letter_code
_entity_poly.pdbx_strand_id
1 'polypeptide(L)'
;MPDYAKLFALAAGNRLAESGSRKTTRNGTSYEVRWLDEYDPNDRLVGRFRTWTNQLLKPPYRKQVGWERFSLSGEMLDREVRYSRRKTEDYLH
;
A
#
# COMPACT_ATOMS: atom_id res chain seq x y z
N MET A 1 -12.26 2.91 4.78
CA MET A 1 -11.08 2.03 4.87
C MET A 1 -10.89 1.41 3.49
N PRO A 2 -9.71 1.47 2.85
CA PRO A 2 -9.50 0.83 1.55
C PRO A 2 -9.75 -0.67 1.67
N ASP A 3 -10.51 -1.24 0.74
CA ASP A 3 -10.77 -2.68 0.70
C ASP A 3 -9.54 -3.41 0.14
N TYR A 4 -8.58 -3.67 1.03
CA TYR A 4 -7.33 -4.34 0.70
C TYR A 4 -7.54 -5.79 0.26
N ALA A 5 -8.62 -6.44 0.74
CA ALA A 5 -8.94 -7.83 0.40
C ALA A 5 -9.13 -8.03 -1.12
N LYS A 6 -9.84 -7.11 -1.79
CA LYS A 6 -9.98 -7.12 -3.25
C LYS A 6 -8.71 -6.73 -4.00
N LEU A 7 -7.93 -5.79 -3.46
CA LEU A 7 -6.68 -5.35 -4.10
C LEU A 7 -5.62 -6.45 -4.14
N PHE A 8 -5.59 -7.31 -3.12
CA PHE A 8 -4.59 -8.36 -2.99
C PHE A 8 -5.03 -9.73 -3.48
N ALA A 9 -6.24 -9.85 -4.05
CA ALA A 9 -6.83 -11.11 -4.48
C ALA A 9 -6.68 -12.22 -3.43
N LEU A 10 -6.99 -11.89 -2.16
CA LEU A 10 -6.91 -12.86 -1.06
C LEU A 10 -7.74 -14.10 -1.39
N ALA A 11 -7.19 -15.29 -1.12
CA ALA A 11 -7.99 -16.50 -1.19
C ALA A 11 -9.15 -16.40 -0.19
N ALA A 12 -10.31 -16.95 -0.56
CA ALA A 12 -11.50 -16.87 0.27
C ALA A 12 -11.22 -17.46 1.67
N GLY A 13 -11.39 -16.64 2.71
CA GLY A 13 -11.14 -17.02 4.11
C GLY A 13 -9.82 -16.51 4.69
N ASN A 14 -8.92 -15.96 3.87
CA ASN A 14 -7.66 -15.42 4.37
C ASN A 14 -7.89 -14.07 5.06
N ARG A 15 -7.20 -13.86 6.17
CA ARG A 15 -7.22 -12.61 6.94
C ARG A 15 -5.93 -11.85 6.75
N LEU A 16 -6.03 -10.53 6.60
CA LEU A 16 -4.89 -9.63 6.70
C LEU A 16 -4.80 -9.04 8.10
N ALA A 17 -3.62 -9.09 8.69
CA ALA A 17 -3.30 -8.38 9.93
C ALA A 17 -2.20 -7.35 9.65
N GLU A 18 -2.33 -6.14 10.19
CA GLU A 18 -1.24 -5.16 10.14
C GLU A 18 -0.14 -5.59 11.12
N SER A 19 1.04 -5.85 10.58
CA SER A 19 2.24 -6.22 11.34
C SER A 19 2.97 -4.99 11.87
N GLY A 20 2.93 -3.90 11.08
CA GLY A 20 3.50 -2.63 11.50
C GLY A 20 3.27 -1.54 10.48
N SER A 21 3.27 -0.30 10.96
CA SER A 21 3.19 0.89 10.12
C SER A 21 4.26 1.89 10.53
N ARG A 22 4.86 2.55 9.54
CA ARG A 22 5.86 3.60 9.72
C ARG A 22 5.49 4.77 8.85
N LYS A 23 5.37 5.93 9.48
CA LYS A 23 5.18 7.21 8.78
C LYS A 23 6.35 8.14 9.08
N THR A 24 6.88 8.77 8.05
CA THR A 24 7.93 9.76 8.17
C THR A 24 7.70 10.90 7.20
N THR A 25 8.08 12.11 7.59
CA THR A 25 7.98 13.28 6.72
C THR A 25 9.38 13.78 6.44
N ARG A 26 9.76 13.87 5.16
CA ARG A 26 11.08 14.37 4.74
C ARG A 26 10.93 15.30 3.56
N ASN A 27 11.58 16.46 3.63
CA ASN A 27 11.65 17.45 2.56
C ASN A 27 10.27 17.81 1.95
N GLY A 28 9.24 17.97 2.78
CA GLY A 28 7.88 18.28 2.33
C GLY A 28 7.14 17.12 1.65
N THR A 29 7.62 15.89 1.80
CA THR A 29 6.93 14.66 1.37
C THR A 29 6.67 13.77 2.57
N SER A 30 5.42 13.34 2.75
CA SER A 30 5.01 12.34 3.73
C SER A 30 5.14 10.95 3.09
N TYR A 31 5.95 10.11 3.70
CA TYR A 31 6.14 8.71 3.35
C TYR A 31 5.46 7.86 4.42
N GLU A 32 4.54 7.01 4.01
CA GLU A 32 3.87 6.05 4.89
C GLU A 32 4.10 4.66 4.32
N VAL A 33 4.59 3.73 5.14
CA VAL A 33 4.79 2.33 4.78
C VAL A 33 4.00 1.51 5.79
N ARG A 34 3.24 0.52 5.33
CA ARG A 34 2.54 -0.44 6.18
C ARG A 34 2.84 -1.84 5.72
N TRP A 35 3.17 -2.70 6.68
CA TRP A 35 3.36 -4.12 6.50
C TRP A 35 2.11 -4.85 6.95
N LEU A 36 1.62 -5.74 6.10
CA LEU A 36 0.47 -6.58 6.38
C LEU A 36 0.90 -8.04 6.19
N ASP A 37 0.48 -8.88 7.12
CA ASP A 37 0.70 -10.32 7.08
C ASP A 37 -0.62 -10.99 6.70
N GLU A 38 -0.58 -11.89 5.71
CA GLU A 38 -1.73 -12.68 5.28
C GLU A 38 -1.71 -14.04 5.97
N TYR A 39 -2.82 -14.35 6.64
CA TYR A 39 -3.05 -15.60 7.34
C TYR A 39 -4.18 -16.37 6.66
N ASP A 40 -3.95 -17.65 6.42
CA ASP A 40 -4.98 -18.62 6.03
C ASP A 40 -6.02 -18.81 7.16
N PRO A 41 -7.24 -19.34 6.88
CA PRO A 41 -8.20 -19.75 7.92
C PRO A 41 -7.64 -20.63 9.04
N ASN A 42 -6.52 -21.33 8.82
CA ASN A 42 -5.81 -22.10 9.85
C ASN A 42 -4.80 -21.28 10.67
N ASP A 43 -4.85 -19.94 10.61
CA ASP A 43 -3.91 -19.00 11.25
C ASP A 43 -2.44 -19.18 10.80
N ARG A 44 -2.25 -19.72 9.59
CA ARG A 44 -0.92 -19.90 9.00
C ARG A 44 -0.55 -18.69 8.15
N LEU A 45 0.63 -18.12 8.40
CA LEU A 45 1.18 -17.06 7.56
C LEU A 45 1.42 -17.62 6.15
N VAL A 46 0.73 -17.08 5.15
CA VAL A 46 0.84 -17.48 3.74
C VAL A 46 1.51 -16.45 2.85
N GLY A 47 1.61 -15.20 3.30
CA GLY A 47 2.27 -14.14 2.57
C GLY A 47 2.47 -12.87 3.37
N ARG A 48 3.34 -12.00 2.88
CA ARG A 48 3.50 -10.64 3.42
C ARG A 48 3.26 -9.61 2.34
N PHE A 49 2.67 -8.50 2.74
CA PHE A 49 2.38 -7.38 1.87
C PHE A 49 3.02 -6.14 2.45
N ARG A 50 3.59 -5.33 1.58
CA ARG A 50 4.05 -3.99 1.90
C ARG A 50 3.24 -3.02 1.09
N THR A 51 2.54 -2.11 1.76
CA THR A 51 1.96 -0.94 1.12
C THR A 51 2.80 0.27 1.44
N TRP A 52 2.94 1.18 0.49
CA TRP A 52 3.62 2.44 0.70
C TRP A 52 2.88 3.57 0.01
N THR A 53 2.91 4.75 0.63
CA THR A 53 2.28 5.96 0.14
C THR A 53 3.26 7.11 0.27
N ASN A 54 3.54 7.76 -0.84
CA ASN A 54 4.36 8.97 -0.89
C ASN A 54 3.46 10.13 -1.29
N GLN A 55 3.27 11.09 -0.39
CA GLN A 55 2.43 12.26 -0.62
C GLN A 55 3.25 13.53 -0.48
N LEU A 56 3.35 14.30 -1.57
CA LEU A 56 3.89 15.65 -1.50
C LEU A 56 2.94 16.53 -0.71
N LEU A 57 3.46 17.19 0.32
CA LEU A 57 2.75 18.15 1.17
C LEU A 57 2.79 19.58 0.58
N LYS A 58 3.55 19.78 -0.51
CA LYS A 58 3.63 21.04 -1.25
C LYS A 58 3.06 20.85 -2.66
N PRO A 59 2.59 21.93 -3.32
CA PRO A 59 2.22 21.88 -4.74
C PRO A 59 3.38 21.30 -5.56
N PRO A 60 3.13 20.39 -6.51
CA PRO A 60 1.84 20.01 -7.11
C PRO A 60 1.10 18.84 -6.42
N TYR A 61 1.18 18.67 -5.08
CA TYR A 61 0.41 17.72 -4.26
C TYR A 61 0.25 16.31 -4.87
N ARG A 62 1.36 15.76 -5.36
CA ARG A 62 1.37 14.43 -5.98
C ARG A 62 1.26 13.34 -4.93
N LYS A 63 0.44 12.33 -5.19
CA LYS A 63 0.33 11.14 -4.35
C LYS A 63 0.70 9.90 -5.17
N GLN A 64 1.64 9.13 -4.65
CA GLN A 64 1.99 7.81 -5.18
C GLN A 64 1.58 6.80 -4.13
N VAL A 65 0.89 5.75 -4.55
CA VAL A 65 0.54 4.64 -3.67
C VAL A 65 1.01 3.39 -4.39
N GLY A 66 1.80 2.57 -3.71
CA GLY A 66 2.19 1.28 -4.22
C GLY A 66 1.95 0.19 -3.20
N TRP A 67 1.89 -1.03 -3.69
CA TRP A 67 1.91 -2.20 -2.85
C TRP A 67 2.74 -3.30 -3.51
N GLU A 68 3.32 -4.14 -2.68
CA GLU A 68 4.18 -5.25 -3.05
C GLU A 68 3.78 -6.47 -2.24
N ARG A 69 3.72 -7.63 -2.89
CA ARG A 69 3.48 -8.93 -2.28
C ARG A 69 4.78 -9.71 -2.26
N PHE A 70 5.08 -10.31 -1.11
CA PHE A 70 6.23 -11.15 -0.88
C PHE A 70 5.81 -12.57 -0.51
N SER A 71 6.57 -13.56 -0.99
CA SER A 71 6.51 -14.93 -0.49
C SER A 71 7.07 -15.00 0.93
N LEU A 72 6.81 -16.10 1.63
CA LEU A 72 7.37 -16.37 2.96
C LEU A 72 8.91 -16.44 2.94
N SER A 73 9.48 -16.84 1.80
CA SER A 73 10.92 -16.88 1.56
C SER A 73 11.52 -15.48 1.31
N GLY A 74 10.69 -14.43 1.22
CA GLY A 74 11.10 -13.05 0.98
C GLY A 74 11.22 -12.66 -0.49
N GLU A 75 10.78 -13.52 -1.41
CA GLU A 75 10.78 -13.22 -2.85
C GLU A 75 9.59 -12.33 -3.20
N MET A 76 9.80 -11.30 -4.02
CA MET A 76 8.72 -10.45 -4.50
C MET A 76 7.89 -11.22 -5.53
N LEU A 77 6.62 -11.48 -5.22
CA LEU A 77 5.69 -12.19 -6.08
C LEU A 77 4.96 -11.23 -7.02
N ASP A 78 4.53 -10.08 -6.49
CA ASP A 78 3.75 -9.11 -7.25
C ASP A 78 4.00 -7.70 -6.74
N ARG A 79 3.75 -6.71 -7.60
CA ARG A 79 3.78 -5.30 -7.23
C ARG A 79 2.83 -4.51 -8.11
N GLU A 80 2.17 -3.54 -7.52
CA GLU A 80 1.40 -2.54 -8.23
C GLU A 80 1.78 -1.15 -7.73
N VAL A 81 1.93 -0.20 -8.65
CA VAL A 81 2.18 1.19 -8.31
C VAL A 81 1.17 2.07 -9.02
N ARG A 82 0.38 2.80 -8.24
CA ARG A 82 -0.61 3.75 -8.72
C ARG A 82 -0.13 5.17 -8.48
N TYR A 83 -0.08 5.93 -9.57
CA TYR A 83 0.22 7.36 -9.54
C TYR A 83 -1.10 8.13 -9.54
N SER A 84 -1.47 8.72 -8.40
CA SER A 84 -2.53 9.71 -8.35
C SER A 84 -1.94 11.08 -8.61
N ARG A 85 -2.00 11.52 -9.86
CA ARG A 85 -2.06 12.96 -10.14
C ARG A 85 -3.47 13.38 -9.75
N ARG A 86 -3.66 14.33 -8.82
CA ARG A 86 -4.92 15.09 -8.84
C ARG A 86 -5.02 15.60 -10.27
N LYS A 87 -6.14 15.34 -10.97
CA LYS A 87 -6.48 16.19 -12.11
C LYS A 87 -6.35 17.61 -11.56
N THR A 88 -5.45 18.39 -12.14
CA THR A 88 -5.66 19.83 -12.15
C THR A 88 -7.04 19.97 -12.78
N GLU A 89 -8.06 20.14 -11.95
CA GLU A 89 -9.25 20.84 -12.38
C GLU A 89 -8.73 22.19 -12.83
N ASP A 90 -8.57 22.28 -14.14
CA ASP A 90 -9.01 23.40 -14.95
C ASP A 90 -9.91 24.34 -14.14
N TYR A 91 -9.31 25.38 -13.57
CA TYR A 91 -10.00 26.63 -13.31
C TYR A 91 -9.35 27.67 -14.19
N LEU A 92 -9.67 27.57 -15.48
CA LEU A 92 -9.80 28.73 -16.34
C LEU A 92 -11.20 29.30 -16.08
N HIS A 93 -11.31 30.33 -15.24
CA HIS A 93 -12.04 31.56 -15.55
C HIS A 93 -11.85 32.66 -14.51
#